data_AF-A0A258GA81-F1
#
_entry.id   AF-A0A258GA81-F1
#
_cell.length_a   1.000
_cell.length_b   1.000
_cell.length_c   1.000
_cell.angle_alpha   90.00
_cell.angle_beta   90.00
_cell.angle_gamma   90.00
#
_symmetry.space_group_name_H-M   'P 1'
#
loop_
_entity.id
_entity.type
_entity.pdbx_description
1 polymer ?
#
loop_
_entity_poly.entity_id
_entity_poly.type
_entity_poly.pdbx_seq_one_letter_code
_entity_poly.pdbx_strand_id
1 'polypeptide(L)'
;MWCPGRGNSTARLTGFDTPELFSPACASELAAAVRAKWALRLMLLGAGEVRLVREGTDRYGRALVAAFVDGAPLARGMIAAGHARAYAGGPREGWCA
;
A
#
# COMPACT_ATOMS: atom_id res chain seq x y z
N MET A 1 -5.50 1.64 11.29
CA MET A 1 -4.77 0.82 12.27
C MET A 1 -4.92 1.46 13.64
N TRP A 2 -4.93 0.68 14.72
CA TRP A 2 -4.98 1.23 16.07
C TRP A 2 -3.55 1.56 16.55
N CYS A 3 -3.34 2.82 16.94
CA CYS A 3 -2.08 3.29 17.52
C CYS A 3 -2.31 3.61 19.00
N PRO A 4 -1.56 3.00 19.95
CA PRO A 4 -1.60 3.39 21.35
C PRO A 4 -1.41 4.91 21.52
N GLY A 5 -2.33 5.56 22.24
CA GLY A 5 -2.30 7.01 22.47
C GLY A 5 -2.79 7.91 21.31
N ARG A 6 -3.15 7.35 20.15
CA ARG A 6 -3.76 8.12 19.03
C ARG A 6 -5.07 7.54 18.50
N GLY A 7 -5.45 6.34 18.94
CA GLY A 7 -6.64 5.65 18.45
C GLY A 7 -6.46 5.19 16.99
N ASN A 8 -7.56 5.17 16.23
CA ASN A 8 -7.51 4.77 14.82
C ASN A 8 -6.83 5.84 13.95
N SER A 9 -5.75 5.45 13.29
CA SER A 9 -4.99 6.31 12.38
C SER A 9 -4.93 5.72 10.97
N THR A 10 -4.97 6.60 9.97
CA THR A 10 -4.68 6.28 8.58
C THR A 10 -3.19 6.45 8.33
N ALA A 11 -2.56 5.44 7.74
CA ALA A 11 -1.15 5.44 7.37
C ALA A 11 -1.00 5.18 5.87
N ARG A 12 0.07 5.72 5.28
CA ARG A 12 0.46 5.43 3.91
C ARG A 12 1.53 4.35 3.92
N LEU A 13 1.28 3.28 3.20
CA LEU A 13 2.26 2.24 2.97
C LEU A 13 3.36 2.74 2.05
N THR A 14 4.60 2.46 2.40
CA THR A 14 5.81 2.87 1.67
C THR A 14 6.43 1.70 0.91
N GLY A 15 7.35 2.02 -0.01
CA GLY A 15 8.10 1.03 -0.80
C GLY A 15 7.41 0.57 -2.09
N PHE A 16 6.16 0.97 -2.32
CA PHE A 16 5.42 0.64 -3.53
C PHE A 16 4.34 1.67 -3.86
N ASP A 17 3.91 1.70 -5.11
CA ASP A 17 2.81 2.50 -5.63
C ASP A 17 1.73 1.58 -6.20
N THR A 18 0.46 1.92 -5.98
CA THR A 18 -0.71 1.17 -6.45
C THR A 18 -1.63 2.05 -7.29
N PRO A 19 -2.39 1.49 -8.25
CA PRO A 19 -3.37 2.23 -9.03
C PRO A 19 -4.41 2.94 -8.14
N GLU A 20 -4.86 4.13 -8.56
CA GLU A 20 -5.76 4.96 -7.76
C GLU A 20 -7.20 4.43 -7.80
N LEU A 21 -7.79 4.21 -6.63
CA LEU A 21 -9.15 3.66 -6.50
C LEU A 21 -10.25 4.74 -6.51
N PHE A 22 -9.96 5.92 -5.94
CA PHE A 22 -10.97 6.96 -5.70
C PHE A 22 -11.08 7.97 -6.84
N SER A 23 -10.00 8.14 -7.61
CA SER A 23 -9.97 9.05 -8.76
C SER A 23 -9.13 8.44 -9.88
N PRO A 24 -9.57 7.29 -10.44
CA PRO A 24 -8.88 6.65 -11.54
C PRO A 24 -8.96 7.53 -12.79
N ALA A 25 -7.86 7.63 -13.54
CA ALA A 25 -7.83 8.33 -14.82
C ALA A 25 -8.51 7.53 -15.95
N CYS A 26 -8.69 6.22 -15.77
CA CYS A 26 -9.32 5.33 -16.76
C CYS A 26 -9.95 4.09 -16.11
N ALA A 27 -10.83 3.40 -16.84
CA ALA A 27 -11.49 2.19 -16.35
C ALA A 27 -10.53 1.02 -16.09
N SER A 28 -9.44 0.91 -16.87
CA SER A 28 -8.38 -0.10 -16.68
C SER A 28 -7.64 0.11 -15.36
N GLU A 29 -7.36 1.38 -14.98
CA GLU A 29 -6.79 1.73 -13.68
C GLU A 29 -7.73 1.36 -12.54
N LEU A 30 -9.03 1.68 -12.64
CA LEU A 30 -10.00 1.31 -11.61
C LEU A 30 -10.05 -0.20 -11.38
N ALA A 31 -10.09 -0.99 -12.47
CA ALA A 31 -10.08 -2.44 -12.39
C ALA A 31 -8.78 -2.96 -11.73
N ALA A 32 -7.63 -2.37 -12.08
CA ALA A 32 -6.36 -2.70 -11.45
C ALA A 32 -6.34 -2.32 -9.95
N ALA A 33 -6.88 -1.16 -9.59
CA ALA A 33 -6.97 -0.68 -8.21
C ALA A 33 -7.84 -1.61 -7.35
N VAL A 34 -8.97 -2.08 -7.89
CA VAL A 34 -9.84 -3.05 -7.21
C VAL A 34 -9.11 -4.38 -7.00
N ARG A 35 -8.40 -4.89 -8.01
CA ARG A 35 -7.58 -6.10 -7.87
C ARG A 35 -6.49 -5.94 -6.82
N ALA A 36 -5.77 -4.82 -6.84
CA ALA A 36 -4.73 -4.52 -5.86
C ALA A 36 -5.29 -4.45 -4.43
N LYS A 37 -6.46 -3.81 -4.25
CA LYS A 37 -7.14 -3.76 -2.94
C LYS A 37 -7.50 -5.15 -2.42
N TRP A 38 -8.02 -6.02 -3.27
CA TRP A 38 -8.36 -7.39 -2.88
C TRP A 38 -7.12 -8.23 -2.57
N ALA A 39 -6.07 -8.14 -3.40
CA ALA A 39 -4.83 -8.84 -3.17
C ALA A 39 -4.18 -8.45 -1.83
N LEU A 40 -4.14 -7.13 -1.54
CA LEU A 40 -3.66 -6.62 -0.25
C LEU A 40 -4.46 -7.21 0.90
N ARG A 41 -5.79 -7.23 0.79
CA ARG A 41 -6.68 -7.77 1.82
C ARG A 41 -6.44 -9.27 2.04
N LEU A 42 -6.27 -10.04 0.97
CA LEU A 42 -5.99 -11.48 1.06
C LEU A 42 -4.63 -11.75 1.71
N MET A 43 -3.59 -11.00 1.35
CA MET A 43 -2.27 -11.10 1.97
C MET A 43 -2.32 -10.80 3.47
N LEU A 44 -3.05 -9.76 3.88
CA LEU A 44 -3.19 -9.41 5.30
C LEU A 44 -4.06 -10.40 6.08
N LEU A 45 -5.09 -10.98 5.46
CA LEU A 45 -5.96 -11.97 6.11
C LEU A 45 -5.31 -13.35 6.23
N GLY A 46 -4.44 -13.71 5.28
CA GLY A 46 -3.69 -14.97 5.29
C GLY A 46 -2.40 -14.91 6.11
N ALA A 47 -1.98 -13.73 6.55
CA ALA A 47 -0.77 -13.53 7.34
C ALA A 47 -0.90 -14.11 8.75
N GLY A 48 0.12 -14.85 9.20
CA GLY A 48 0.26 -15.24 10.61
C GLY A 48 0.72 -14.08 11.48
N GLU A 49 1.66 -13.27 10.96
CA GLU A 49 2.14 -12.04 11.61
C GLU A 49 2.12 -10.87 10.63
N VAL A 50 1.54 -9.75 11.07
CA VAL A 50 1.64 -8.46 10.37
C VAL A 50 2.42 -7.48 11.24
N ARG A 51 3.57 -7.03 10.74
CA ARG A 51 4.41 -6.03 11.40
C ARG A 51 4.39 -4.73 10.62
N LEU A 52 4.19 -3.63 11.34
CA LEU A 52 4.17 -2.28 10.81
C LEU A 52 5.34 -1.49 11.40
N VAL A 53 6.22 -0.99 10.55
CA VAL A 53 7.37 -0.16 10.94
C VAL A 53 7.11 1.26 10.48
N ARG A 54 7.00 2.20 11.42
CA ARG A 54 6.84 3.62 11.08
C ARG A 54 8.17 4.20 10.65
N GLU A 55 8.24 4.68 9.42
CA GLU A 55 9.45 5.29 8.85
C GLU A 55 9.42 6.82 8.99
N GLY A 56 8.23 7.42 9.12
CA GLY A 56 8.12 8.85 9.27
C GLY A 56 6.69 9.36 9.21
N THR A 57 6.58 10.62 8.79
CA THR A 57 5.30 11.31 8.58
C THR A 57 5.42 12.15 7.31
N ASP A 58 4.41 12.07 6.45
CA ASP A 58 4.30 12.90 5.26
C ASP A 58 4.01 14.36 5.64
N ARG A 59 4.22 15.31 4.71
CA ARG A 59 3.97 16.75 4.88
C ARG A 59 2.54 17.10 5.30
N TYR A 60 1.59 16.19 5.02
CA TYR A 60 0.18 16.30 5.40
C TYR A 60 -0.16 15.63 6.74
N GLY A 61 0.85 15.23 7.53
CA GLY A 61 0.65 14.62 8.85
C GLY A 61 0.29 13.13 8.84
N ARG A 62 0.31 12.47 7.68
CA ARG A 62 0.01 11.03 7.57
C ARG A 62 1.25 10.20 7.92
N ALA A 63 1.09 9.16 8.75
CA ALA A 63 2.20 8.27 9.06
C ALA A 63 2.66 7.51 7.81
N LEU A 64 3.98 7.48 7.58
CA LEU A 64 4.62 6.64 6.57
C LEU A 64 5.03 5.33 7.24
N VAL A 65 4.58 4.20 6.70
CA VAL A 65 4.70 2.89 7.34
C VAL A 65 5.11 1.83 6.33
N ALA A 66 6.19 1.11 6.61
CA ALA A 66 6.54 -0.12 5.91
C ALA A 66 5.79 -1.30 6.57
N ALA A 67 5.13 -2.13 5.76
CA ALA A 67 4.43 -3.31 6.23
C ALA A 67 5.19 -4.59 5.86
N PHE A 68 5.21 -5.52 6.80
CA PHE A 68 5.79 -6.85 6.66
C PHE A 68 4.72 -7.90 6.99
N VAL A 69 4.64 -8.92 6.17
CA VAL A 69 3.76 -10.08 6.34
C VAL A 69 4.65 -11.31 6.46
N ASP A 70 4.54 -12.04 7.57
CA ASP A 70 5.32 -13.24 7.87
C ASP A 70 6.85 -13.03 7.70
N GLY A 71 7.32 -11.86 8.13
CA GLY A 71 8.74 -11.45 8.04
C GLY A 71 9.18 -10.93 6.66
N ALA A 72 8.35 -11.02 5.64
CA ALA A 72 8.65 -10.52 4.29
C ALA A 72 8.03 -9.13 4.04
N PRO A 73 8.70 -8.23 3.27
CA PRO A 73 8.10 -6.95 2.91
C PRO A 73 6.83 -7.13 2.07
N LEU A 74 5.71 -6.58 2.53
CA LEU A 74 4.42 -6.62 1.82
C LEU A 74 4.51 -5.98 0.44
N ALA A 75 5.32 -4.92 0.33
CA ALA A 75 5.64 -4.25 -0.93
C ALA A 75 6.13 -5.24 -2.00
N ARG A 76 7.02 -6.15 -1.62
CA ARG A 76 7.58 -7.16 -2.53
C ARG A 76 6.51 -8.12 -3.04
N GLY A 77 5.61 -8.56 -2.16
CA GLY A 77 4.49 -9.43 -2.53
C GLY A 77 3.55 -8.74 -3.52
N MET A 78 3.17 -7.48 -3.25
CA MET A 78 2.29 -6.70 -4.12
C MET A 78 2.91 -6.45 -5.50
N ILE A 79 4.20 -6.16 -5.57
CA ILE A 79 4.94 -5.94 -6.82
C ILE A 79 5.05 -7.25 -7.60
N ALA A 80 5.46 -8.34 -6.94
CA ALA A 80 5.60 -9.65 -7.59
C ALA A 80 4.28 -10.18 -8.15
N ALA A 81 3.15 -9.87 -7.50
CA ALA A 81 1.81 -10.20 -7.98
C ALA A 81 1.28 -9.25 -9.08
N GLY A 82 2.05 -8.23 -9.48
CA GLY A 82 1.65 -7.26 -10.51
C GLY A 82 0.59 -6.25 -10.07
N HIS A 83 0.39 -6.09 -8.76
CA HIS A 83 -0.59 -5.17 -8.19
C HIS A 83 0.00 -3.81 -7.79
N ALA A 84 1.32 -3.68 -7.87
CA ALA A 84 2.04 -2.48 -7.50
C ALA A 84 3.34 -2.32 -8.30
N ARG A 85 3.88 -1.11 -8.34
CA ARG A 85 5.23 -0.80 -8.86
C ARG A 85 6.14 -0.42 -7.70
N ALA A 86 7.43 -0.69 -7.83
CA ALA A 86 8.42 -0.19 -6.89
C ALA A 86 8.43 1.34 -6.92
N TYR A 87 8.41 1.97 -5.74
CA TYR A 87 8.34 3.42 -5.64
C TYR A 87 9.26 3.92 -4.53
N ALA A 88 10.29 4.67 -4.92
CA ALA A 88 11.29 5.26 -4.03
C ALA A 88 11.13 6.79 -3.88
N GLY A 89 10.03 7.35 -4.39
CA GLY A 89 9.82 8.80 -4.49
C GLY A 89 10.05 9.33 -5.90
N GLY A 90 9.28 10.36 -6.30
CA GLY A 90 9.36 10.96 -7.63
C GLY A 90 7.99 11.06 -8.32
N PRO A 91 7.96 11.45 -9.60
CA PRO A 91 6.73 11.43 -10.39
C PRO A 91 6.23 9.99 -10.52
N ARG A 92 4.94 9.79 -10.25
CA ARG A 92 4.26 8.51 -10.44
C ARG A 92 3.88 8.37 -11.91
N GLU A 93 4.15 7.22 -12.48
CA GLU A 93 3.61 6.88 -13.80
C GLU A 93 2.11 6.62 -13.69
N GLY A 94 1.38 6.97 -14.77
CA GLY A 94 -0.03 6.61 -14.87
C GLY A 94 -0.22 5.09 -14.92
N TRP A 95 -1.36 4.65 -14.42
CA TRP A 95 -1.78 3.23 -14.48
C TRP A 95 -2.71 2.93 -15.64
N CYS A 96 -2.94 3.90 -16.52
CA CYS A 96 -3.67 3.70 -17.77
C CYS A 96 -2.78 2.98 -18.78
N ALA A 97 -3.32 1.89 -19.31
CA ALA A 97 -2.79 1.10 -20.41
C ALA A 97 -3.85 1.02 -21.51
#